data_AF-A0AAU9XQD0-F1
#
_entry.id   AF-A0AAU9XQD0-F1
#
_cell.length_a   1.000
_cell.length_b   1.000
_cell.length_c   1.000
_cell.angle_alpha   90.00
_cell.angle_beta   90.00
_cell.angle_gamma   90.00
#
_symmetry.space_group_name_H-M   'P 1'
#
loop_
_entity.id
_entity.type
_entity.pdbx_description
1 polymer ?
#
loop_
_entity_poly.entity_id
_entity_poly.type
_entity_poly.pdbx_seq_one_letter_code
_entity_poly.pdbx_strand_id
1 'polypeptide(L)'
;MDSKLTILAVFLVLLANVESRSTVRSLSSVYRGQNCRGGNLIKIHTEKCSTFSGKRHCVAKCDGSRTSDPTTRIKIESVGGRKCIQFTKNENGTQYLYALKVVNGTNVVFEEGGCQKPIEDGFLFEESVIRIRSGNSKRFVYKKYNTMCLATDCDGNLSLISTTNKIKSMCRFLKLK
;
A
#
# COMPACT_ATOMS: atom_id res chain seq x y z
N MET A 1 33.69 -33.04 12.02
CA MET A 1 32.36 -32.41 11.92
C MET A 1 32.47 -31.32 10.87
N ASP A 2 31.71 -31.48 9.79
CA ASP A 2 32.01 -30.95 8.46
C ASP A 2 31.72 -29.44 8.35
N SER A 3 32.76 -28.62 8.29
CA SER A 3 32.69 -27.15 8.23
C SER A 3 31.84 -26.63 7.07
N LYS A 4 31.63 -27.45 6.04
CA LYS A 4 30.77 -27.14 4.88
C LYS A 4 29.28 -27.11 5.25
N LEU A 5 28.85 -27.95 6.19
CA LEU A 5 27.45 -28.02 6.62
C LEU A 5 27.05 -26.77 7.44
N THR A 6 27.96 -26.27 8.26
CA THR A 6 27.76 -25.08 9.09
C THR A 6 27.67 -23.81 8.25
N ILE A 7 28.49 -23.69 7.20
CA ILE A 7 28.45 -22.54 6.28
C ILE A 7 27.14 -22.54 5.48
N LEU A 8 26.67 -23.70 5.02
CA LEU A 8 25.39 -23.80 4.29
C LEU A 8 24.19 -23.39 5.17
N ALA A 9 24.18 -23.78 6.44
CA ALA A 9 23.15 -23.40 7.40
C ALA A 9 23.16 -21.88 7.68
N VAL A 10 24.34 -21.25 7.79
CA VAL A 10 24.47 -19.79 7.95
C VAL A 10 23.94 -19.05 6.72
N PHE A 11 24.24 -19.53 5.51
CA PHE A 11 23.70 -18.96 4.27
C PHE A 11 22.18 -19.13 4.17
N LEU A 12 21.62 -20.27 4.56
CA LEU A 12 20.17 -20.49 4.58
C LEU A 12 19.45 -19.59 5.61
N VAL A 13 20.05 -19.37 6.78
CA VAL A 13 19.52 -18.43 7.80
C VAL A 13 19.66 -16.97 7.35
N LEU A 14 20.73 -16.61 6.64
CA LEU A 14 20.88 -15.29 6.03
C LEU A 14 19.86 -15.07 4.91
N LEU A 15 19.61 -16.07 4.05
CA LEU A 15 18.62 -16.02 2.98
C LEU A 15 17.18 -15.97 3.51
N ALA A 16 16.88 -16.68 4.60
CA ALA A 16 15.58 -16.59 5.28
C ALA A 16 15.33 -15.20 5.91
N ASN A 17 16.38 -14.46 6.23
CA ASN A 17 16.28 -13.08 6.74
C ASN A 17 16.21 -12.00 5.63
N VAL A 18 16.23 -12.40 4.36
CA VAL A 18 15.95 -11.50 3.22
C VAL A 18 14.45 -11.40 2.93
N GLU A 19 13.58 -11.82 3.86
CA GLU A 19 12.16 -11.46 3.81
C GLU A 19 11.94 -10.00 4.25
N SER A 20 12.16 -9.10 3.29
CA SER A 20 11.39 -7.87 3.09
C SER A 20 10.96 -7.10 4.36
N ARG A 21 11.93 -6.59 5.12
CA ARG A 21 11.68 -5.49 6.10
C ARG A 21 11.42 -4.17 5.37
N SER A 22 10.32 -4.10 4.63
CA SER A 22 9.73 -2.81 4.26
C SER A 22 8.91 -2.32 5.46
N THR A 23 9.59 -1.77 6.49
CA THR A 23 8.97 -1.03 7.60
C THR A 23 8.47 0.34 7.16
N VAL A 24 7.78 0.39 6.01
CA VAL A 24 6.97 1.57 5.70
C VAL A 24 5.95 1.64 6.81
N ARG A 25 5.88 2.79 7.47
CA ARG A 25 4.79 3.10 8.39
C ARG A 25 3.68 3.76 7.61
N SER A 26 3.94 4.77 6.78
CA SER A 26 2.85 5.46 6.09
C SER A 26 3.19 5.79 4.64
N LEU A 27 2.18 5.87 3.79
CA LEU A 27 2.30 6.45 2.45
C LEU A 27 1.69 7.84 2.44
N SER A 28 2.51 8.83 2.14
CA SER A 28 2.13 10.24 2.13
C SER A 28 2.00 10.78 0.72
N SER A 29 0.86 11.33 0.33
CA SER A 29 0.66 11.99 -0.96
C SER A 29 1.48 13.27 -1.06
N VAL A 30 2.35 13.34 -2.07
CA VAL A 30 3.13 14.54 -2.39
C VAL A 30 2.20 15.67 -2.85
N TYR A 31 1.20 15.34 -3.67
CA TYR A 31 0.24 16.32 -4.17
C TYR A 31 -0.53 16.98 -3.04
N ARG A 32 -1.13 16.18 -2.15
CA ARG A 32 -1.90 16.73 -1.02
C ARG A 32 -1.03 17.54 -0.08
N GLY A 33 0.15 17.03 0.26
CA GLY A 33 1.10 17.72 1.15
C GLY A 33 1.57 19.09 0.63
N GLN A 34 1.47 19.34 -0.68
CA GLN A 34 1.88 20.60 -1.30
C GLN A 34 0.71 21.52 -1.67
N ASN A 35 -0.46 20.96 -1.99
CA ASN A 35 -1.54 21.72 -2.65
C ASN A 35 -2.85 21.74 -1.87
N CYS A 36 -3.03 20.88 -0.87
CA CYS A 36 -4.31 20.69 -0.21
C CYS A 36 -4.22 20.96 1.30
N ARG A 37 -5.35 21.30 1.91
CA ARG A 37 -5.49 21.37 3.36
C ARG A 37 -5.89 19.99 3.92
N GLY A 38 -5.52 19.73 5.18
CA GLY A 38 -5.81 18.47 5.88
C GLY A 38 -4.68 17.45 5.79
N GLY A 39 -4.98 16.20 6.18
CA GLY A 39 -4.02 15.12 6.16
C GLY A 39 -3.64 14.69 4.75
N ASN A 40 -2.50 14.02 4.62
CA ASN A 40 -1.95 13.53 3.36
C ASN A 40 -1.46 12.08 3.43
N LEU A 41 -1.77 11.36 4.51
CA LEU A 41 -1.41 9.96 4.67
C LEU A 41 -2.57 9.07 4.23
N ILE A 42 -2.26 7.97 3.53
CA ILE A 42 -3.23 6.90 3.31
C ILE A 42 -3.71 6.38 4.66
N LYS A 43 -5.03 6.32 4.83
CA LYS A 43 -5.74 5.93 6.04
C LYS A 43 -6.86 4.95 5.68
N ILE A 44 -7.00 3.92 6.50
CA ILE A 44 -8.20 3.06 6.52
C ILE A 44 -9.21 3.62 7.51
N HIS A 45 -10.48 3.67 7.12
CA HIS A 45 -11.59 4.01 8.00
C HIS A 45 -12.31 2.75 8.43
N THR A 46 -11.83 2.10 9.49
CA THR A 46 -12.38 0.82 9.98
C THR A 46 -13.79 0.95 10.58
N GLU A 47 -14.20 2.19 10.90
CA GLU A 47 -15.54 2.58 11.32
C GLU A 47 -16.50 2.75 10.13
N LYS A 48 -15.97 2.87 8.91
CA LYS A 48 -16.73 3.01 7.66
C LYS A 48 -16.51 1.80 6.77
N CYS A 49 -16.92 0.64 7.28
CA CYS A 49 -16.89 -0.59 6.51
C CYS A 49 -18.29 -1.07 6.16
N SER A 50 -18.37 -1.75 5.02
CA SER A 50 -19.56 -2.44 4.53
C SER A 50 -19.18 -3.86 4.12
N THR A 51 -20.13 -4.78 4.09
CA THR A 51 -19.87 -6.15 3.63
C THR A 51 -20.24 -6.25 2.15
N PHE A 52 -19.32 -6.73 1.34
CA PHE A 52 -19.53 -7.00 -0.08
C PHE A 52 -19.03 -8.41 -0.40
N SER A 53 -19.90 -9.23 -1.01
CA SER A 53 -19.60 -10.64 -1.33
C SER A 53 -18.99 -11.43 -0.17
N GLY A 54 -19.51 -11.24 1.04
CA GLY A 54 -19.06 -11.94 2.25
C GLY A 54 -17.76 -11.42 2.88
N LYS A 55 -17.13 -10.38 2.32
CA LYS A 55 -15.91 -9.77 2.87
C LYS A 55 -16.15 -8.34 3.34
N ARG A 56 -15.43 -7.93 4.38
CA ARG A 56 -15.49 -6.55 4.87
C ARG A 56 -14.67 -5.60 4.00
N HIS A 57 -15.31 -4.56 3.48
CA HIS A 57 -14.73 -3.50 2.66
C HIS A 57 -14.78 -2.18 3.43
N CYS A 58 -13.63 -1.64 3.77
CA CYS A 58 -13.48 -0.39 4.49
C CYS A 58 -13.05 0.74 3.55
N VAL A 59 -13.55 1.94 3.81
CA VAL A 59 -13.18 3.14 3.03
C VAL A 59 -11.67 3.40 3.17
N ALA A 60 -11.02 3.63 2.02
CA ALA A 60 -9.63 4.06 1.93
C ALA A 60 -9.57 5.54 1.53
N LYS A 61 -8.89 6.38 2.31
CA LYS A 61 -8.68 7.80 2.03
C LYS A 61 -7.23 8.21 2.22
N CYS A 62 -6.89 9.42 1.77
CA CYS A 62 -5.58 10.04 1.96
C CYS A 62 -5.68 11.28 2.87
N ASP A 63 -6.43 11.17 3.96
CA ASP A 63 -6.76 12.24 4.90
C ASP A 63 -6.12 12.05 6.29
N GLY A 64 -5.26 11.04 6.46
CA GLY A 64 -4.53 10.82 7.71
C GLY A 64 -3.48 11.91 7.95
N SER A 65 -3.36 12.38 9.19
CA SER A 65 -2.48 13.51 9.53
C SER A 65 -1.25 13.14 10.36
N ARG A 66 -1.21 11.94 10.95
CA ARG A 66 -0.16 11.54 11.90
C ARG A 66 0.30 10.11 11.62
N THR A 67 1.60 9.90 11.44
CA THR A 67 2.19 8.55 11.28
C THR A 67 2.08 7.71 12.56
N SER A 68 1.83 8.35 13.70
CA SER A 68 1.55 7.66 14.96
C SER A 68 0.15 7.05 15.02
N ASP A 69 -0.82 7.54 14.23
CA ASP A 69 -2.17 6.98 14.14
C ASP A 69 -2.09 5.56 13.55
N PRO A 70 -2.49 4.51 14.29
CA PRO A 70 -2.46 3.14 13.82
C PRO A 70 -3.14 2.96 12.46
N THR A 71 -4.25 3.67 12.19
CA THR A 71 -5.02 3.56 10.93
C THR A 71 -4.30 4.12 9.70
N THR A 72 -3.16 4.79 9.89
CA THR A 72 -2.27 5.25 8.79
C THR A 72 -1.04 4.36 8.65
N ARG A 73 -0.93 3.29 9.46
CA ARG A 73 0.19 2.37 9.46
C ARG A 73 -0.03 1.23 8.47
N ILE A 74 0.74 1.22 7.39
CA ILE A 74 0.58 0.28 6.29
C ILE A 74 1.88 -0.43 5.94
N LYS A 75 1.80 -1.72 5.64
CA LYS A 75 2.90 -2.52 5.13
C LYS A 75 2.77 -2.65 3.60
N ILE A 76 3.89 -2.74 2.90
CA ILE A 76 3.90 -2.98 1.45
C ILE A 76 4.59 -4.31 1.22
N GLU A 77 3.81 -5.32 0.91
CA GLU A 77 4.27 -6.68 0.66
C GLU A 77 4.65 -6.87 -0.80
N SER A 78 5.63 -7.72 -1.06
CA SER A 78 6.01 -8.11 -2.42
C SER A 78 5.38 -9.45 -2.77
N VAL A 79 4.48 -9.47 -3.75
CA VAL A 79 3.77 -10.68 -4.18
C VAL A 79 3.97 -10.84 -5.69
N GLY A 80 4.70 -11.88 -6.09
CA GLY A 80 4.97 -12.16 -7.52
C GLY A 80 5.66 -11.00 -8.25
N GLY A 81 6.57 -10.29 -7.58
CA GLY A 81 7.25 -9.10 -8.12
C GLY A 81 6.41 -7.81 -8.09
N ARG A 82 5.11 -7.88 -7.81
CA ARG A 82 4.20 -6.73 -7.62
C ARG A 82 4.06 -6.39 -6.14
N LYS A 83 3.44 -5.26 -5.85
CA LYS A 83 3.24 -4.71 -4.50
C LYS A 83 1.79 -4.82 -4.09
N CYS A 84 1.57 -5.25 -2.86
CA CYS A 84 0.26 -5.24 -2.20
C CYS A 84 0.35 -4.35 -0.95
N ILE A 85 -0.60 -3.44 -0.77
CA ILE A 85 -0.61 -2.47 0.33
C ILE A 85 -1.54 -2.99 1.42
N GLN A 86 -0.97 -3.35 2.57
CA GLN A 86 -1.67 -3.99 3.67
C GLN A 86 -1.82 -3.06 4.87
N PHE A 87 -2.97 -3.14 5.52
CA PHE A 87 -3.21 -2.66 6.87
C PHE A 87 -3.44 -3.84 7.81
N THR A 88 -2.91 -3.75 9.03
CA THR A 88 -3.07 -4.76 10.06
C THR A 88 -3.66 -4.12 11.30
N LYS A 89 -4.80 -4.65 11.76
CA LYS A 89 -5.46 -4.26 13.01
C LYS A 89 -5.32 -5.40 14.01
N ASN A 90 -4.99 -5.10 15.25
CA ASN A 90 -5.08 -6.06 16.33
C ASN A 90 -6.22 -5.62 17.26
N GLU A 91 -7.24 -6.45 17.43
CA GLU A 91 -8.36 -6.23 18.37
C GLU A 91 -8.53 -7.47 19.23
N ASN A 92 -8.48 -7.30 20.55
CA ASN A 92 -8.68 -8.38 21.53
C ASN A 92 -7.81 -9.63 21.25
N GLY A 93 -6.53 -9.41 20.90
CA GLY A 93 -5.59 -10.49 20.56
C GLY A 93 -5.79 -11.11 19.18
N THR A 94 -6.85 -10.73 18.45
CA THR A 94 -7.10 -11.18 17.08
C THR A 94 -6.50 -10.21 16.07
N GLN A 95 -5.76 -10.74 15.10
CA GLN A 95 -5.19 -9.97 14.00
C GLN A 95 -6.14 -9.98 12.80
N TYR A 96 -6.54 -8.79 12.36
CA TYR A 96 -7.33 -8.57 11.15
C TYR A 96 -6.47 -7.94 10.07
N LEU A 97 -6.46 -8.53 8.89
CA LEU A 97 -5.68 -8.08 7.76
C LEU A 97 -6.58 -7.50 6.68
N TYR A 98 -6.20 -6.35 6.16
CA TYR A 98 -6.89 -5.68 5.06
C TYR A 98 -5.87 -5.33 3.98
N ALA A 99 -6.22 -5.53 2.72
CA ALA A 99 -5.40 -5.12 1.59
C ALA A 99 -6.13 -4.11 0.70
N LEU A 100 -5.40 -3.15 0.17
CA LEU A 100 -5.94 -2.15 -0.75
C LEU A 100 -6.30 -2.84 -2.07
N LYS A 101 -7.58 -2.86 -2.41
CA LYS A 101 -8.14 -3.48 -3.61
C LYS A 101 -8.75 -2.43 -4.53
N VAL A 102 -8.50 -2.58 -5.82
CA VAL A 102 -9.20 -1.85 -6.88
C VAL A 102 -10.57 -2.50 -7.11
N VAL A 103 -11.63 -1.70 -7.02
CA VAL A 103 -13.02 -2.10 -7.24
C VAL A 103 -13.67 -1.19 -8.27
N ASN A 104 -14.64 -1.71 -9.03
CA ASN A 104 -15.37 -0.97 -10.06
C ASN A 104 -14.47 -0.22 -11.06
N GLY A 105 -13.31 -0.80 -11.39
CA GLY A 105 -12.36 -0.29 -12.37
C GLY A 105 -11.44 0.83 -11.87
N THR A 106 -11.91 1.75 -11.02
CA THR A 106 -11.13 2.92 -10.58
C THR A 106 -11.19 3.20 -9.09
N ASN A 107 -12.19 2.71 -8.36
CA ASN A 107 -12.29 2.98 -6.93
C ASN A 107 -11.34 2.07 -6.16
N VAL A 108 -10.93 2.48 -4.96
CA VAL A 108 -10.13 1.62 -4.08
C VAL A 108 -10.73 1.53 -2.69
N VAL A 109 -10.64 0.34 -2.11
CA VAL A 109 -11.11 0.03 -0.75
C VAL A 109 -10.07 -0.82 -0.04
N PHE A 110 -10.10 -0.86 1.28
CA PHE A 110 -9.41 -1.90 2.03
C PHE A 110 -10.35 -3.09 2.21
N GLU A 111 -10.08 -4.19 1.51
CA GLU A 111 -10.84 -5.45 1.62
C GLU A 111 -10.13 -6.40 2.60
N GLU A 112 -10.92 -7.10 3.40
CA GLU A 112 -10.48 -8.14 4.33
C GLU A 112 -9.78 -9.32 3.62
N GLY A 113 -8.72 -9.85 4.25
CA GLY A 113 -7.94 -11.01 3.77
C GLY A 113 -6.44 -10.72 3.62
N GLY A 114 -6.04 -9.44 3.61
CA GLY A 114 -4.63 -9.05 3.53
C GLY A 114 -3.95 -9.44 2.21
N CYS A 115 -2.61 -9.39 2.20
CA CYS A 115 -1.78 -9.71 1.05
C CYS A 115 -1.42 -11.20 0.99
N GLN A 116 -2.40 -12.09 1.20
CA GLN A 116 -2.21 -13.55 1.24
C GLN A 116 -2.34 -14.19 -0.15
N LYS A 117 -1.62 -15.29 -0.39
CA LYS A 117 -1.72 -16.07 -1.64
C LYS A 117 -2.76 -17.19 -1.50
N PRO A 118 -3.50 -17.56 -2.57
CA PRO A 118 -3.57 -16.89 -3.87
C PRO A 118 -4.24 -15.51 -3.75
N ILE A 119 -3.75 -14.52 -4.50
CA ILE A 119 -4.27 -13.14 -4.45
C ILE A 119 -4.79 -12.71 -5.82
N GLU A 120 -5.91 -12.00 -5.84
CA GLU A 120 -6.48 -11.45 -7.07
C GLU A 120 -5.63 -10.26 -7.58
N ASP A 121 -5.60 -10.08 -8.90
CA ASP A 121 -4.91 -8.95 -9.53
C ASP A 121 -5.37 -7.58 -9.03
N GLY A 122 -6.62 -7.48 -8.56
CA GLY A 122 -7.20 -6.26 -7.99
C GLY A 122 -6.42 -5.68 -6.79
N PHE A 123 -5.60 -6.48 -6.12
CA PHE A 123 -4.79 -6.05 -4.98
C PHE A 123 -3.35 -5.66 -5.34
N LEU A 124 -2.95 -5.90 -6.60
CA LEU A 124 -1.55 -5.87 -6.99
C LEU A 124 -1.23 -4.62 -7.81
N PHE A 125 -0.20 -3.91 -7.38
CA PHE A 125 0.33 -2.71 -8.04
C PHE A 125 1.78 -2.94 -8.46
N GLU A 126 2.18 -2.44 -9.62
CA GLU A 126 3.60 -2.24 -9.90
C GLU A 126 4.09 -0.99 -9.15
N GLU A 127 5.30 -1.03 -8.59
CA GLU A 127 5.92 0.15 -7.98
C GLU A 127 6.98 0.72 -8.91
N SER A 128 6.87 2.01 -9.21
CA SER A 128 7.90 2.77 -9.91
C SER A 128 8.46 3.86 -9.00
N VAL A 129 9.75 4.15 -9.17
CA VAL A 129 10.45 5.21 -8.43
C VAL A 129 10.50 6.47 -9.29
N ILE A 130 10.10 7.60 -8.70
CA ILE A 130 10.12 8.91 -9.34
C ILE A 130 11.02 9.82 -8.52
N ARG A 131 12.15 10.23 -9.11
CA ARG A 131 13.05 11.21 -8.52
C ARG A 131 12.37 12.58 -8.48
N ILE A 132 12.41 13.22 -7.32
CA ILE A 132 11.93 14.58 -7.07
C ILE A 132 13.03 15.36 -6.33
N ARG A 133 12.92 16.69 -6.28
CA ARG A 133 13.95 17.54 -5.63
C ARG A 133 14.23 17.15 -4.18
N SER A 134 13.22 16.71 -3.43
CA SER A 134 13.32 16.31 -2.02
C SER A 134 13.61 14.81 -1.81
N GLY A 135 14.00 14.08 -2.85
CA GLY A 135 14.36 12.66 -2.77
C GLY A 135 13.57 11.77 -3.73
N ASN A 136 13.16 10.59 -3.25
CA ASN A 136 12.48 9.60 -4.09
C ASN A 136 11.02 9.45 -3.69
N SER A 137 10.11 9.76 -4.61
CA SER A 137 8.70 9.38 -4.50
C SER A 137 8.43 8.06 -5.21
N LYS A 138 7.30 7.46 -4.88
CA LYS A 138 6.83 6.18 -5.40
C LYS A 138 5.52 6.40 -6.13
N ARG A 139 5.31 5.63 -7.18
CA ARG A 139 4.04 5.54 -7.89
C ARG A 139 3.62 4.09 -7.97
N PHE A 140 2.38 3.83 -7.56
CA PHE A 140 1.75 2.51 -7.61
C PHE A 140 0.86 2.46 -8.86
N VAL A 141 1.21 1.58 -9.78
CA VAL A 141 0.58 1.44 -11.10
C VAL A 141 -0.26 0.18 -11.13
N TYR A 142 -1.51 0.31 -11.56
CA TYR A 142 -2.42 -0.79 -11.79
C TYR A 142 -2.54 -1.01 -13.31
N LYS A 143 -2.25 -2.24 -13.75
CA LYS A 143 -2.36 -2.66 -15.14
C LYS A 143 -3.47 -3.71 -15.25
N LYS A 144 -4.50 -3.39 -16.04
CA LYS A 144 -5.52 -4.35 -16.48
C LYS A 144 -5.78 -4.18 -17.97
N TYR A 145 -6.62 -3.22 -18.35
CA TYR A 145 -6.86 -2.84 -19.74
C TYR A 145 -6.12 -1.55 -20.14
N ASN A 146 -6.04 -0.61 -19.19
CA ASN A 146 -5.28 0.63 -19.31
C ASN A 146 -4.25 0.71 -18.18
N THR A 147 -3.18 1.48 -18.40
CA THR A 147 -2.21 1.78 -17.34
C THR A 147 -2.72 2.95 -16.50
N MET A 148 -3.07 2.67 -15.25
CA MET A 148 -3.56 3.67 -14.30
C MET A 148 -2.65 3.73 -13.07
N CYS A 149 -2.68 4.83 -12.34
CA CYS A 149 -1.95 4.97 -11.07
C CYS A 149 -2.88 5.30 -9.92
N LEU A 150 -2.56 4.75 -8.74
CA LEU A 150 -3.18 5.17 -7.50
C LEU A 150 -2.92 6.66 -7.31
N ALA A 151 -3.96 7.42 -7.01
CA ALA A 151 -3.94 8.86 -6.92
C ALA A 151 -4.89 9.36 -5.84
N THR A 152 -4.73 10.63 -5.47
CA THR A 152 -5.66 11.32 -4.57
C THR A 152 -5.82 12.78 -4.92
N ASP A 153 -7.02 13.31 -4.69
CA ASP A 153 -7.43 14.71 -4.88
C ASP A 153 -7.32 15.53 -3.58
N CYS A 154 -7.80 16.78 -3.60
CA CYS A 154 -7.85 17.63 -2.41
C CYS A 154 -8.97 17.29 -1.41
N ASP A 155 -9.93 16.44 -1.78
CA ASP A 155 -10.93 15.90 -0.84
C ASP A 155 -10.42 14.65 -0.10
N GLY A 156 -9.27 14.13 -0.53
CA GLY A 156 -8.60 12.98 0.10
C GLY A 156 -9.17 11.65 -0.41
N ASN A 157 -9.97 11.67 -1.47
CA ASN A 157 -10.44 10.44 -2.09
C ASN A 157 -9.26 9.72 -2.73
N LEU A 158 -9.17 8.41 -2.57
CA LEU A 158 -8.22 7.57 -3.28
C LEU A 158 -8.93 6.90 -4.46
N SER A 159 -8.28 6.93 -5.63
CA SER A 159 -8.79 6.28 -6.84
C SER A 159 -7.65 6.00 -7.82
N LEU A 160 -7.95 5.31 -8.91
CA LEU A 160 -7.08 5.17 -10.06
C LEU A 160 -7.38 6.25 -11.09
N ILE A 161 -6.32 6.90 -11.58
CA ILE A 161 -6.39 7.81 -12.72
C ILE A 161 -5.47 7.35 -13.84
N SER A 162 -5.81 7.67 -15.09
CA SER A 162 -4.95 7.35 -16.23
C SER A 162 -3.57 7.99 -16.11
N THR A 163 -2.51 7.22 -16.40
CA THR A 163 -1.14 7.74 -16.42
C THR A 163 -0.84 8.69 -17.60
N THR A 164 -1.72 8.75 -18.60
CA THR A 164 -1.59 9.64 -19.77
C THR A 164 -1.99 11.08 -19.46
N ASN A 165 -2.75 11.31 -18.38
CA ASN A 165 -3.15 12.65 -17.96
C ASN A 165 -1.98 13.43 -17.35
N LYS A 166 -1.95 14.76 -17.57
CA LYS A 166 -0.91 15.68 -17.05
C LYS A 166 -0.81 15.72 -15.51
N ILE A 167 -1.74 15.09 -14.80
CA ILE A 167 -1.86 15.05 -13.34
C ILE A 167 -0.88 14.03 -12.72
N LYS A 168 0.39 14.09 -13.12
CA LYS A 168 1.43 13.14 -12.72
C LYS A 168 1.81 13.24 -11.25
N SER A 169 1.50 14.36 -10.59
CA SER A 169 1.80 14.63 -9.18
C SER A 169 0.83 13.94 -8.23
N MET A 170 -0.46 13.81 -8.58
CA MET A 170 -1.47 13.11 -7.75
C MET A 170 -1.12 11.63 -7.52
N CYS A 171 -0.35 11.04 -8.43
CA CYS A 171 0.12 9.65 -8.31
C CYS A 171 1.47 9.48 -7.59
N ARG A 172 1.93 10.47 -6.82
CA ARG A 172 3.22 10.41 -6.13
C ARG A 172 3.04 10.29 -4.63
N PHE A 173 3.64 9.26 -4.06
CA PHE A 173 3.64 8.99 -2.63
C PHE A 173 5.05 8.89 -2.07
N LEU A 174 5.27 9.44 -0.88
CA LEU A 174 6.47 9.20 -0.08
C LEU A 174 6.22 8.02 0.85
N LYS A 175 7.20 7.11 0.95
CA LYS A 175 7.22 6.05 1.94
C LYS A 175 7.86 6.60 3.22
N LEU A 176 7.06 6.78 4.26
CA LEU A 176 7.51 7.24 5.57
C LEU A 176 7.77 6.04 6.48
N LYS A 177 8.84 6.11 7.28
CA LYS A 177 9.24 5.08 8.24
C LYS A 177 8.78 5.40 9.66
#